data_AF-A0A968YEU3-F1
#
_entry.id   AF-A0A968YEU3-F1
#
_cell.length_a   1.000
_cell.length_b   1.000
_cell.length_c   1.000
_cell.angle_alpha   90.00
_cell.angle_beta   90.00
_cell.angle_gamma   90.00
#
_symmetry.space_group_name_H-M   'P 1'
#
loop_
_entity.id
_entity.type
_entity.pdbx_description
1 polymer ?
#
loop_
_entity_poly.entity_id
_entity_poly.type
_entity_poly.pdbx_seq_one_letter_code
_entity_poly.pdbx_strand_id
1 'polypeptide(L)'
;MSEFTEVQFQALQSLGISTPDLYGQYPNSHHNAIRTIGQRGREVLPSDTVIDEMQVYYGDVAHSPAIQYRDGKLVGFDPVAYAQPSDNDCVSYRINGVWAYIQVAQLTLLDIIGDITLPPMPTEQDVLALVTA
;
A
#
# COMPACT_ATOMS: atom_id res chain seq x y z
N MET A 1 -17.63 5.98 -17.68
CA MET A 1 -16.54 6.60 -16.91
C MET A 1 -17.19 7.17 -15.66
N SER A 2 -16.79 6.71 -14.47
CA SER A 2 -17.33 7.28 -13.23
C SER A 2 -16.58 8.58 -12.94
N GLU A 3 -17.28 9.70 -13.04
CA GLU A 3 -16.74 11.02 -12.72
C GLU A 3 -16.43 11.10 -11.22
N PHE A 4 -15.27 11.66 -10.88
CA PHE A 4 -14.94 11.97 -9.51
C PHE A 4 -15.88 13.02 -8.95
N THR A 5 -16.26 12.88 -7.67
CA THR A 5 -16.82 14.02 -6.95
C THR A 5 -15.75 15.09 -6.76
N GLU A 6 -16.16 16.36 -6.69
CA GLU A 6 -15.26 17.50 -6.53
C GLU A 6 -14.33 17.37 -5.31
N VAL A 7 -14.82 16.75 -4.24
CA VAL A 7 -14.03 16.44 -3.03
C VAL A 7 -12.92 15.43 -3.31
N GLN A 8 -13.20 14.38 -4.07
CA GLN A 8 -12.21 13.36 -4.42
C GLN A 8 -11.15 13.94 -5.36
N PHE A 9 -11.56 14.80 -6.30
CA PHE A 9 -10.66 15.50 -7.19
C PHE A 9 -9.75 16.47 -6.42
N GLN A 10 -10.29 17.27 -5.48
CA GLN A 10 -9.48 18.14 -4.63
C GLN A 10 -8.51 17.36 -3.72
N ALA A 11 -8.94 16.23 -3.16
CA ALA A 11 -8.09 15.37 -2.32
C ALA A 11 -6.90 14.79 -3.12
N LEU A 12 -7.14 14.42 -4.38
CA LEU A 12 -6.13 13.93 -5.32
C LEU A 12 -5.23 15.04 -5.87
N GLN A 13 -5.78 16.19 -6.26
CA GLN A 13 -5.01 17.34 -6.74
C GLN A 13 -4.08 17.88 -5.67
N SER A 14 -4.53 17.90 -4.41
CA SER A 14 -3.67 18.30 -3.30
C SER A 14 -2.51 17.32 -3.08
N LEU A 15 -2.56 16.08 -3.60
CA LEU A 15 -1.42 15.13 -3.57
C LEU A 15 -0.39 15.42 -4.68
N GLY A 16 -0.68 16.36 -5.59
CA GLY A 16 0.25 16.86 -6.59
C GLY A 16 0.51 15.94 -7.78
N ILE A 17 -0.12 14.77 -7.85
CA ILE A 17 0.29 13.73 -8.82
C ILE A 17 -0.85 13.04 -9.59
N SER A 18 -2.10 13.14 -9.12
CA SER A 18 -3.18 12.42 -9.80
C SER A 18 -3.66 13.17 -11.05
N THR A 19 -3.44 12.57 -12.21
CA THR A 19 -4.04 12.95 -13.49
C THR A 19 -5.20 12.00 -13.81
N PRO A 20 -6.19 12.41 -14.63
CA PRO A 20 -7.25 11.52 -15.10
C PRO A 20 -6.71 10.25 -15.78
N ASP A 21 -5.59 10.36 -16.48
CA ASP A 21 -4.95 9.22 -17.16
C ASP A 21 -4.37 8.23 -16.14
N LEU A 22 -3.69 8.73 -15.11
CA LEU A 22 -3.13 7.89 -14.05
C LEU A 22 -4.26 7.21 -13.26
N TYR A 23 -5.36 7.91 -13.01
CA TYR A 23 -6.54 7.31 -12.39
C TYR A 23 -7.16 6.21 -13.25
N GLY A 24 -7.27 6.42 -14.56
CA GLY A 24 -7.80 5.42 -15.49
C GLY A 24 -6.98 4.13 -15.50
N GLN A 25 -5.67 4.23 -15.27
CA GLN A 25 -4.76 3.10 -15.20
C GLN A 25 -4.74 2.43 -13.81
N TYR A 26 -4.86 3.20 -12.74
CA TYR A 26 -4.71 2.75 -11.35
C TYR A 26 -5.92 3.11 -10.46
N PRO A 27 -7.15 2.71 -10.83
CA PRO A 27 -8.36 3.18 -10.16
C PRO A 27 -8.46 2.73 -8.70
N ASN A 28 -8.01 1.51 -8.36
CA ASN A 28 -8.14 1.00 -6.99
C ASN A 28 -7.16 1.68 -6.04
N SER A 29 -5.93 1.90 -6.48
CA SER A 29 -4.88 2.59 -5.72
C SER A 29 -5.29 4.02 -5.40
N HIS A 30 -5.85 4.73 -6.38
CA HIS A 30 -6.40 6.06 -6.14
C HIS A 30 -7.62 6.03 -5.21
N HIS A 31 -8.54 5.08 -5.39
CA HIS A 31 -9.69 4.93 -4.49
C HIS A 31 -9.23 4.71 -3.04
N ASN A 32 -8.23 3.84 -2.84
CA ASN A 32 -7.64 3.55 -1.54
C ASN A 32 -6.94 4.79 -0.94
N ALA A 33 -6.20 5.56 -1.74
CA ALA A 33 -5.56 6.80 -1.31
C ALA A 33 -6.60 7.85 -0.88
N ILE A 34 -7.60 8.12 -1.73
CA ILE A 34 -8.69 9.07 -1.48
C ILE A 34 -9.45 8.70 -0.22
N ARG A 35 -9.85 7.42 -0.09
CA ARG A 35 -10.62 6.95 1.07
C ARG A 35 -9.81 7.16 2.35
N THR A 36 -8.52 6.85 2.33
CA THR A 36 -7.65 7.04 3.47
C THR A 36 -7.56 8.51 3.85
N ILE A 37 -7.28 9.39 2.89
CA ILE A 37 -7.20 10.84 3.12
C ILE A 37 -8.53 11.40 3.63
N GLY A 38 -9.66 10.94 3.09
CA GLY A 38 -10.98 11.36 3.56
C GLY A 38 -11.31 10.91 4.98
N GLN A 39 -10.72 9.81 5.45
CA GLN A 39 -10.98 9.27 6.80
C GLN A 39 -10.05 9.86 7.86
N ARG A 40 -8.77 10.06 7.56
CA ARG A 40 -7.75 10.46 8.55
C ARG A 40 -6.93 11.70 8.17
N GLY A 41 -7.19 12.28 7.02
CA GLY A 41 -6.32 13.32 6.47
C GLY A 41 -4.97 12.77 6.03
N ARG A 42 -3.95 13.63 6.09
CA ARG A 42 -2.59 13.40 5.55
C ARG A 42 -1.53 13.32 6.63
N GLU A 43 -1.95 13.31 7.88
CA GLU A 43 -1.02 13.29 9.00
C GLU A 43 -0.22 12.01 8.95
N VAL A 44 1.10 12.11 8.99
CA VAL A 44 1.95 10.92 9.12
C VAL A 44 1.54 10.15 10.37
N LEU A 45 1.65 8.83 10.32
CA LEU A 45 1.46 8.00 11.49
C LEU A 45 2.48 8.42 12.57
N PRO A 46 2.10 8.44 13.86
CA PRO A 46 3.02 8.74 14.95
C PRO A 46 4.28 7.87 14.92
N SER A 47 5.44 8.42 15.25
CA SER A 47 6.71 7.68 15.21
C SER A 47 6.78 6.50 16.19
N ASP A 48 5.93 6.50 17.22
CA ASP A 48 5.75 5.43 18.20
C ASP A 48 4.62 4.46 17.85
N THR A 49 4.06 4.54 16.63
CA THR A 49 3.04 3.60 16.16
C THR A 49 3.57 2.16 16.20
N VAL A 50 2.91 1.32 16.99
CA VAL A 50 3.15 -0.13 17.01
C VAL A 50 2.53 -0.75 15.76
N ILE A 51 3.33 -1.49 14.98
CA ILE A 51 2.85 -2.23 13.80
C ILE A 51 2.42 -3.64 14.25
N ASP A 52 1.13 -3.80 14.52
CA ASP A 52 0.53 -5.11 14.82
C ASP A 52 0.38 -5.95 13.55
N GLU A 53 0.04 -5.30 12.43
CA GLU A 53 -0.10 -5.96 11.13
C GLU A 53 0.42 -5.06 10.00
N MET A 54 1.19 -5.65 9.09
CA MET A 54 1.60 -5.03 7.83
C MET A 54 1.33 -5.98 6.66
N GLN A 55 0.74 -5.45 5.59
CA GLN A 55 0.45 -6.17 4.35
C GLN A 55 1.05 -5.39 3.18
N VAL A 56 1.71 -6.10 2.26
CA VAL A 56 2.29 -5.53 1.03
C VAL A 56 1.59 -6.13 -0.18
N TYR A 57 1.14 -5.27 -1.08
CA TYR A 57 0.46 -5.64 -2.33
C TYR A 57 1.27 -5.14 -3.52
N TYR A 58 1.41 -5.97 -4.54
CA TYR A 58 2.01 -5.61 -5.82
C TYR A 58 0.95 -5.63 -6.92
N GLY A 59 0.62 -4.46 -7.46
CA GLY A 59 -0.40 -4.26 -8.48
C GLY A 59 -1.73 -3.67 -8.00
N ASP A 60 -2.38 -2.91 -8.87
CA ASP A 60 -3.64 -2.18 -8.59
C ASP A 60 -4.82 -3.13 -8.32
N VAL A 61 -4.80 -4.29 -8.97
CA VAL A 61 -5.87 -5.31 -8.90
C VAL A 61 -5.52 -6.46 -7.97
N ALA A 62 -4.44 -6.37 -7.19
CA ALA A 62 -4.03 -7.42 -6.27
C ALA A 62 -5.10 -7.66 -5.20
N HIS A 63 -5.67 -8.86 -5.17
CA HIS A 63 -6.72 -9.25 -4.22
C HIS A 63 -6.16 -9.81 -2.91
N SER A 64 -4.91 -10.29 -2.91
CA SER A 64 -4.19 -10.82 -1.76
C SER A 64 -2.85 -10.11 -1.57
N PRO A 65 -2.37 -9.96 -0.33
CA PRO A 65 -1.04 -9.44 -0.08
C PRO A 65 0.02 -10.47 -0.50
N ALA A 66 1.10 -9.98 -1.12
CA ALA A 66 2.28 -10.79 -1.41
C ALA A 66 3.10 -11.09 -0.16
N ILE A 67 3.09 -10.16 0.81
CA ILE A 67 3.80 -10.28 2.08
C ILE A 67 2.87 -9.85 3.20
N GLN A 68 2.80 -10.63 4.27
CA GLN A 68 2.05 -10.30 5.48
C GLN A 68 2.88 -10.53 6.73
N TYR A 69 3.00 -9.48 7.53
CA TYR A 69 3.57 -9.50 8.87
C TYR A 69 2.48 -9.35 9.92
N ARG A 70 2.65 -10.04 11.05
CA ARG A 70 1.87 -9.85 12.27
C ARG A 70 2.78 -9.95 13.49
N ASP A 71 2.64 -9.01 14.43
CA ASP A 71 3.47 -8.92 15.64
C ASP A 71 4.99 -8.97 15.32
N GLY A 72 5.40 -8.30 14.24
CA GLY A 72 6.78 -8.27 13.75
C GLY A 72 7.29 -9.57 13.10
N LYS A 73 6.44 -10.59 12.92
CA LYS A 73 6.80 -11.87 12.31
C LYS A 73 6.16 -12.03 10.95
N LEU A 74 6.89 -12.63 10.01
CA LEU A 74 6.32 -13.04 8.73
C LEU A 74 5.30 -14.16 8.96
N VAL A 75 4.05 -13.93 8.53
CA VAL A 75 2.95 -14.89 8.69
C VAL A 75 2.29 -15.28 7.37
N GLY A 76 2.64 -14.58 6.27
CA GLY A 76 2.15 -14.89 4.94
C GLY A 76 3.13 -14.42 3.88
N PHE A 77 3.37 -15.28 2.89
CA PHE A 77 4.20 -14.97 1.73
C PHE A 77 3.61 -15.68 0.51
N ASP A 78 3.20 -14.91 -0.50
CA ASP A 78 2.78 -15.44 -1.80
C ASP A 78 3.96 -15.33 -2.77
N PRO A 79 4.66 -16.43 -3.07
CA PRO A 79 5.84 -16.40 -3.92
C PRO A 79 5.51 -16.03 -5.37
N VAL A 80 4.28 -16.28 -5.83
CA VAL A 80 3.86 -15.95 -7.20
C VAL A 80 3.61 -14.46 -7.30
N ALA A 81 2.82 -13.89 -6.38
CA ALA A 81 2.55 -12.45 -6.36
C ALA A 81 3.82 -11.63 -6.12
N TYR A 82 4.79 -12.17 -5.36
CA TYR A 82 6.09 -11.54 -5.12
C TYR A 82 7.01 -11.59 -6.35
N ALA A 83 7.17 -12.77 -6.97
CA ALA A 83 8.10 -12.95 -8.09
C ALA A 83 7.54 -12.47 -9.44
N GLN A 84 6.21 -12.46 -9.57
CA GLN A 84 5.49 -12.04 -10.77
C GLN A 84 4.34 -11.09 -10.39
N PRO A 85 4.65 -9.86 -9.97
CA PRO A 85 3.65 -8.82 -9.74
C PRO A 85 2.69 -8.68 -10.91
N SER A 86 1.40 -8.47 -10.62
CA SER A 86 0.45 -8.12 -11.69
C SER A 86 0.77 -6.77 -12.33
N ASP A 87 1.44 -5.89 -11.58
CA ASP A 87 2.08 -4.67 -12.08
C ASP A 87 3.29 -4.34 -11.19
N ASN A 88 4.46 -4.20 -11.79
CA ASN A 88 5.72 -3.87 -11.10
C ASN A 88 5.81 -2.40 -10.68
N ASP A 89 5.06 -1.52 -11.34
CA ASP A 89 5.06 -0.09 -11.08
C ASP A 89 4.04 0.32 -10.00
N CYS A 90 3.28 -0.64 -9.45
CA CYS A 90 2.30 -0.41 -8.41
C CYS A 90 2.61 -1.21 -7.14
N VAL A 91 2.86 -0.52 -6.03
CA VAL A 91 3.07 -1.13 -4.72
C VAL A 91 2.27 -0.38 -3.66
N SER A 92 1.62 -1.12 -2.77
CA SER A 92 0.82 -0.55 -1.68
C SER A 92 1.10 -1.25 -0.37
N TYR A 93 1.26 -0.48 0.70
CA TYR A 93 1.42 -0.98 2.07
C TYR A 93 0.18 -0.65 2.88
N ARG A 94 -0.30 -1.65 3.62
CA ARG A 94 -1.38 -1.49 4.58
C ARG A 94 -0.87 -1.81 5.97
N ILE A 95 -0.93 -0.84 6.88
CA ILE A 95 -0.43 -0.94 8.26
C ILE A 95 -1.62 -0.80 9.20
N ASN A 96 -1.82 -1.76 10.09
CA ASN A 96 -2.94 -1.81 11.05
C ASN A 96 -4.31 -1.51 10.39
N GLY A 97 -4.53 -2.06 9.19
CA GLY A 97 -5.77 -1.87 8.43
C GLY A 97 -5.88 -0.56 7.64
N VAL A 98 -4.92 0.35 7.74
CA VAL A 98 -4.87 1.64 7.03
C VAL A 98 -3.90 1.55 5.85
N TRP A 99 -4.28 2.06 4.67
CA TRP A 99 -3.32 2.21 3.57
C TRP A 99 -2.32 3.28 3.94
N ALA A 100 -1.06 2.90 4.16
CA ALA A 100 -0.03 3.80 4.67
C ALA A 100 0.87 4.34 3.57
N TYR A 101 1.04 3.56 2.50
CA TYR A 101 1.85 3.94 1.35
C TYR A 101 1.23 3.37 0.08
N ILE A 102 1.19 4.16 -0.98
CA ILE A 102 0.74 3.76 -2.31
C ILE A 102 1.61 4.47 -3.34
N GLN A 103 2.29 3.70 -4.18
CA GLN A 103 3.03 4.17 -5.34
C GLN A 103 2.47 3.51 -6.60
N VAL A 104 2.30 4.28 -7.66
CA VAL A 104 1.89 3.81 -9.00
C VAL A 104 2.73 4.52 -10.06
N ALA A 105 3.12 3.84 -11.14
CA ALA A 105 3.94 4.44 -12.21
C ALA A 105 5.16 5.22 -11.69
N GLN A 106 5.81 4.72 -10.64
CA GLN A 106 6.95 5.37 -9.95
C GLN A 106 6.62 6.71 -9.25
N LEU A 107 5.34 7.00 -9.07
CA LEU A 107 4.83 8.18 -8.42
C LEU A 107 4.11 7.81 -7.12
N THR A 108 4.46 8.49 -6.03
CA THR A 108 3.85 8.24 -4.71
C THR A 108 2.49 8.95 -4.61
N LEU A 109 1.39 8.19 -4.64
CA LEU A 109 0.05 8.73 -4.43
C LEU A 109 -0.24 9.04 -2.96
N LEU A 110 0.26 8.19 -2.07
CA LEU A 110 0.05 8.30 -0.63
C LEU A 110 1.34 7.90 0.07
N ASP A 111 1.77 8.75 1.00
CA ASP A 111 2.78 8.39 1.98
C ASP A 111 2.41 9.06 3.31
N ILE A 112 2.00 8.22 4.26
CA ILE A 112 1.73 8.62 5.64
C ILE A 112 2.56 7.79 6.62
N ILE A 113 3.58 7.07 6.14
CA ILE A 113 4.45 6.24 7.00
C ILE A 113 5.32 7.13 7.88
N GLY A 114 5.84 8.23 7.32
CA GLY A 114 6.75 9.13 8.03
C GLY A 114 8.00 8.41 8.51
N ASP A 115 8.35 8.57 9.79
CA ASP A 115 9.58 8.05 10.39
C ASP A 115 9.41 6.68 11.08
N ILE A 116 8.28 5.99 10.86
CA ILE A 116 8.08 4.66 11.45
C ILE A 116 9.05 3.66 10.85
N THR A 117 9.64 2.83 11.71
CA THR A 117 10.45 1.69 11.26
C THR A 117 9.54 0.57 10.77
N LEU A 118 9.60 0.29 9.47
CA LEU A 118 8.89 -0.84 8.87
C LEU A 118 9.62 -2.16 9.15
N PRO A 119 8.90 -3.29 9.24
CA PRO A 119 9.49 -4.61 9.12
C PRO A 119 10.40 -4.71 7.88
N PRO A 120 11.54 -5.42 7.98
CA PRO A 120 12.40 -5.62 6.83
C PRO A 120 11.71 -6.45 5.75
N MET A 121 12.21 -6.41 4.52
CA MET A 121 11.75 -7.35 3.49
C MET A 121 12.08 -8.79 3.89
N PRO A 122 11.21 -9.77 3.56
CA PRO A 122 11.46 -11.17 3.89
C PRO A 122 12.77 -11.67 3.28
N THR A 123 13.55 -12.40 4.06
CA THR A 123 14.70 -13.16 3.57
C THR A 123 14.28 -14.56 3.13
N GLU A 124 15.16 -15.26 2.39
CA GLU A 124 14.96 -16.67 2.06
C GLU A 124 14.76 -17.53 3.33
N GLN A 125 15.49 -17.22 4.41
CA GLN A 125 15.36 -17.93 5.68
C GLN A 125 13.98 -17.72 6.32
N ASP A 126 13.44 -16.50 6.26
CA ASP A 126 12.11 -16.19 6.80
C ASP A 126 11.02 -16.97 6.05
N VAL A 127 11.13 -17.03 4.71
CA VAL A 127 10.20 -17.77 3.88
C VAL A 127 10.29 -19.28 4.15
N LEU A 128 11.50 -19.83 4.28
CA LEU A 128 11.68 -21.25 4.63
C LEU A 128 11.10 -21.58 6.01
N ALA A 129 11.25 -20.69 7.00
CA ALA A 129 10.66 -20.85 8.32
C ALA A 129 9.13 -20.89 8.27
N LEU A 130 8.49 -20.16 7.36
CA LEU A 130 7.04 -20.14 7.20
C LEU A 130 6.48 -21.47 6.66
N VAL A 131 7.21 -22.16 5.78
CA VAL A 131 6.77 -23.43 5.16
C VAL A 131 6.98 -24.63 6.09
N THR A 132 7.85 -24.48 7.10
CA THR A 132 8.22 -25.56 8.03
C THR A 132 7.48 -25.50 9.37
N ALA A 133 6.71 -24.44 9.61
CA ALA A 133 5.87 -24.21 10.80
C ALA A 133 4.48 -24.85 10.64
#